data_AF-A0A6M0RFN9-F1
#
_entry.id   AF-A0A6M0RFN9-F1
#
_cell.length_a   1.000
_cell.length_b   1.000
_cell.length_c   1.000
_cell.angle_alpha   90.00
_cell.angle_beta   90.00
_cell.angle_gamma   90.00
#
_symmetry.space_group_name_H-M   'P 1'
#
loop_
_entity.id
_entity.type
_entity.pdbx_description
1 polymer ?
#
loop_
_entity_poly.entity_id
_entity_poly.type
_entity_poly.pdbx_seq_one_letter_code
_entity_poly.pdbx_strand_id
1 'polypeptide(L)'
;MRSLMRKLFVGIAIATSASIHGLMLLGSSLIWAVIYLSLVQVEYDRLSDPTGKYEAVITYPKLYHFLPAMPGQGSDISGSIAIYDRGGNFYGGDSLDFVRDGYGVEWTETGASLQFVGEWDFAAGTYAYWSDDGERVVEQVRE
;
A
#
# COMPACT_ATOMS: atom_id res chain seq x y z
N MET A 1 36.75 -35.32 -36.27
CA MET A 1 35.61 -34.39 -36.48
C MET A 1 34.36 -34.69 -35.65
N ARG A 2 33.76 -35.89 -35.69
CA ARG A 2 32.50 -36.21 -34.94
C ARG A 2 32.55 -35.97 -33.42
N SER A 3 33.66 -36.30 -32.76
CA SER A 3 33.83 -36.12 -31.31
C SER A 3 33.90 -34.64 -30.88
N LEU A 4 34.50 -33.78 -31.71
CA LEU A 4 34.64 -32.34 -31.43
C LEU A 4 33.29 -31.62 -31.57
N MET A 5 32.52 -31.94 -32.61
CA MET A 5 31.17 -31.39 -32.81
C MET A 5 30.22 -31.76 -31.67
N ARG A 6 30.25 -33.01 -31.19
CA ARG A 6 29.41 -33.44 -30.06
C ARG A 6 29.70 -32.66 -28.77
N LYS A 7 30.98 -32.41 -28.46
CA LYS A 7 31.38 -31.61 -27.29
C LYS A 7 30.95 -30.15 -27.43
N LEU A 8 31.03 -29.58 -28.63
CA LEU A 8 30.59 -28.21 -28.91
C LEU A 8 29.05 -28.06 -28.74
N PHE A 9 28.26 -28.97 -29.28
CA PHE A 9 26.79 -28.94 -29.12
C PHE A 9 26.35 -29.13 -27.67
N VAL A 10 27.00 -30.03 -26.93
CA VAL A 10 26.72 -30.21 -25.49
C VAL A 10 27.10 -28.97 -24.69
N GLY A 11 28.24 -28.33 -24.99
CA GLY A 11 28.65 -27.08 -24.36
C GLY A 11 27.68 -25.92 -24.61
N ILE A 12 27.19 -25.77 -25.85
CA ILE A 12 26.18 -24.75 -26.21
C ILE A 12 24.84 -25.05 -25.52
N ALA A 13 24.40 -26.31 -25.49
CA ALA A 13 23.15 -26.70 -24.83
C ALA A 13 23.19 -26.42 -23.31
N ILE A 14 24.30 -26.72 -22.63
CA ILE A 14 24.46 -26.44 -21.20
C ILE A 14 24.54 -24.93 -20.93
N ALA A 15 25.27 -24.18 -21.75
CA ALA A 15 25.39 -22.73 -21.62
C ALA A 15 24.04 -22.03 -21.83
N THR A 16 23.26 -22.46 -22.82
CA THR A 16 21.91 -21.93 -23.10
C THR A 16 20.90 -22.33 -22.02
N SER A 17 20.94 -23.57 -21.51
CA SER A 17 20.07 -23.95 -20.39
C SER A 17 20.42 -23.16 -19.13
N ALA A 18 21.70 -23.00 -18.78
CA ALA A 18 22.12 -22.26 -17.59
C ALA A 18 21.71 -20.77 -17.67
N SER A 19 21.80 -20.16 -18.86
CA SER A 19 21.38 -18.77 -19.06
C SER A 19 19.86 -18.58 -19.05
N ILE A 20 19.08 -19.54 -19.55
CA ILE A 20 17.61 -19.52 -19.44
C ILE A 20 17.16 -19.64 -17.97
N HIS A 21 17.75 -20.56 -17.20
CA HIS A 21 17.42 -20.70 -15.78
C HIS A 21 17.83 -19.46 -14.98
N GLY A 22 18.99 -18.87 -15.29
CA GLY A 22 19.43 -17.61 -14.69
C GLY A 22 18.45 -16.46 -14.96
N LEU A 23 17.99 -16.30 -16.21
CA LEU A 23 17.00 -15.30 -16.59
C LEU A 23 15.64 -15.52 -15.90
N MET A 24 15.19 -16.77 -15.79
CA MET A 24 13.94 -17.11 -15.08
C MET A 24 14.02 -16.77 -13.58
N LEU A 25 15.15 -17.08 -12.92
CA LEU A 25 15.35 -16.76 -11.51
C LEU A 25 15.39 -15.25 -11.27
N LEU A 26 16.08 -14.49 -12.12
CA LEU A 26 16.11 -13.03 -12.05
C LEU A 26 14.70 -12.44 -12.28
N GLY A 27 13.98 -12.92 -13.29
CA GLY A 27 12.61 -12.49 -13.56
C GLY A 27 11.67 -12.75 -12.38
N SER A 28 11.73 -13.96 -11.80
CA SER A 28 10.92 -14.29 -10.62
C SER A 28 11.27 -13.44 -9.40
N SER A 29 12.55 -13.17 -9.16
CA SER A 29 13.01 -12.32 -8.06
C SER A 29 12.51 -10.89 -8.22
N LEU A 30 12.53 -10.36 -9.44
CA LEU A 30 12.01 -9.02 -9.73
C LEU A 30 10.50 -8.93 -9.48
N ILE A 31 9.73 -9.93 -9.90
CA ILE A 31 8.28 -9.99 -9.65
C ILE A 31 8.01 -10.00 -8.15
N TRP A 32 8.70 -10.85 -7.39
CA TRP A 32 8.55 -10.91 -5.93
C TRP A 32 8.94 -9.59 -5.26
N ALA A 33 10.01 -8.94 -5.72
CA ALA A 33 10.41 -7.63 -5.21
C ALA A 33 9.33 -6.58 -5.46
N VAL A 34 8.75 -6.52 -6.66
CA VAL A 34 7.67 -5.59 -6.99
C VAL A 34 6.43 -5.85 -6.13
N ILE A 35 6.00 -7.12 -6.01
CA ILE A 35 4.87 -7.49 -5.15
C ILE A 35 5.12 -7.05 -3.71
N TYR A 36 6.29 -7.37 -3.16
CA TYR A 36 6.66 -6.96 -1.81
C TYR A 36 6.60 -5.44 -1.63
N LEU A 37 7.19 -4.68 -2.57
CA LEU A 37 7.21 -3.22 -2.51
C LEU A 37 5.82 -2.60 -2.67
N SER A 38 4.90 -3.23 -3.41
CA SER A 38 3.52 -2.77 -3.55
C SER A 38 2.66 -3.05 -2.31
N LEU A 39 2.94 -4.12 -1.57
CA LEU A 39 2.14 -4.53 -0.40
C LEU A 39 2.62 -3.88 0.90
N VAL A 40 3.93 -3.64 1.03
CA VAL A 40 4.49 -3.01 2.23
C VAL A 40 4.12 -1.53 2.24
N GLN A 41 3.38 -1.13 3.26
CA GLN A 41 3.05 0.27 3.52
C GLN A 41 4.16 0.96 4.31
N VAL A 42 4.40 2.23 4.00
CA VAL A 42 5.30 3.14 4.73
C VAL A 42 4.45 4.24 5.35
N GLU A 43 4.71 4.54 6.61
CA GLU A 43 4.09 5.67 7.30
C GLU A 43 4.56 6.99 6.67
N TYR A 44 3.60 7.76 6.17
CA TYR A 44 3.81 9.13 5.71
C TYR A 44 3.78 10.08 6.90
N ASP A 45 2.71 10.01 7.68
CA ASP A 45 2.51 10.84 8.86
C ASP A 45 1.47 10.22 9.80
N ARG A 46 1.38 10.78 11.01
CA ARG A 46 0.49 10.36 12.08
C ARG A 46 -0.10 11.57 12.79
N LEU A 47 -1.42 11.62 12.83
CA LEU A 47 -2.19 12.71 13.40
C LEU A 47 -2.93 12.22 14.64
N SER A 48 -2.54 12.69 15.81
CA SER A 48 -3.25 12.37 17.05
C SER A 48 -4.53 13.20 17.19
N ASP A 49 -5.56 12.60 17.76
CA ASP A 49 -6.73 13.34 18.21
C ASP A 49 -6.37 14.26 19.41
N PRO A 50 -7.18 15.28 19.73
CA PRO A 50 -6.89 16.20 20.84
C PRO A 50 -6.72 15.53 22.20
N THR A 51 -7.31 14.34 22.41
CA THR A 51 -7.18 13.59 23.67
C THR A 51 -5.97 12.66 23.69
N GLY A 52 -5.34 12.39 22.55
CA GLY A 52 -4.25 11.43 22.38
C GLY A 52 -4.65 9.97 22.58
N LYS A 53 -5.95 9.67 22.48
CA LYS A 53 -6.50 8.31 22.58
C LYS A 53 -6.49 7.60 21.22
N TYR A 54 -6.65 8.37 20.14
CA TYR A 54 -6.73 7.88 18.77
C TYR A 54 -5.71 8.59 17.88
N GLU A 55 -5.30 7.90 16.83
CA GLU A 55 -4.33 8.38 15.87
C GLU A 55 -4.76 7.98 14.46
N ALA A 56 -4.86 8.95 13.57
CA ALA A 56 -4.98 8.70 12.14
C ALA A 56 -3.57 8.49 11.57
N VAL A 57 -3.35 7.35 10.93
CA VAL A 57 -2.08 6.97 10.33
C VAL A 57 -2.24 7.00 8.82
N ILE A 58 -1.44 7.84 8.18
CA ILE A 58 -1.41 7.99 6.74
C ILE A 58 -0.24 7.16 6.21
N THR A 59 -0.51 6.31 5.22
CA THR A 59 0.50 5.42 4.65
C THR A 59 0.48 5.41 3.14
N TYR A 60 1.56 4.95 2.52
CA TYR A 60 1.62 4.70 1.07
C TYR A 60 2.50 3.47 0.75
N PRO A 61 2.30 2.85 -0.42
CA PRO A 61 3.12 1.72 -0.86
C PRO A 61 4.60 2.07 -0.94
N LYS A 62 5.46 1.22 -0.38
CA LYS A 62 6.92 1.38 -0.37
C LYS A 62 7.50 1.52 -1.78
N LEU A 63 6.84 0.95 -2.78
CA LEU A 63 7.20 1.07 -4.19
C LEU A 63 7.41 2.54 -4.61
N TYR A 64 6.62 3.48 -4.10
CA TYR A 64 6.69 4.89 -4.48
C TYR A 64 8.00 5.58 -4.10
N HIS A 65 8.77 5.05 -3.13
CA HIS A 65 10.14 5.54 -2.86
C HIS A 65 11.11 5.33 -4.02
N PHE A 66 10.85 4.35 -4.88
CA PHE A 66 11.75 3.94 -5.95
C PHE A 66 11.29 4.44 -7.33
N LEU A 67 10.09 5.01 -7.43
CA LEU A 67 9.58 5.57 -8.67
C LEU A 67 9.98 7.05 -8.77
N PRO A 68 10.74 7.46 -9.80
CA PRO A 68 11.04 8.86 -10.00
C PRO A 68 9.77 9.63 -10.39
N ALA A 69 9.62 10.86 -9.88
CA ALA A 69 8.58 11.77 -10.35
C ALA A 69 8.81 12.08 -11.84
N MET A 70 7.79 11.85 -12.67
CA MET A 70 7.87 12.19 -14.09
C MET A 70 7.68 13.70 -14.30
N PRO A 71 8.30 14.32 -15.32
CA PRO A 71 8.06 15.72 -15.64
C PRO A 71 6.57 15.98 -15.88
N GLY A 72 5.99 16.95 -15.15
CA GLY A 72 4.57 17.30 -15.23
C GLY A 72 3.64 16.49 -14.30
N GLN A 73 4.18 15.51 -13.56
CA GLN A 73 3.44 14.81 -12.51
C GLN A 73 3.33 15.72 -11.28
N GLY A 74 2.13 15.79 -10.66
CA GLY A 74 1.96 16.45 -9.37
C GLY A 74 2.90 15.86 -8.32
N SER A 75 3.40 16.66 -7.38
CA SER A 75 4.40 16.20 -6.39
C SER A 75 3.81 15.30 -5.30
N ASP A 76 2.58 14.86 -5.45
CA ASP A 76 1.82 14.15 -4.43
C ASP A 76 1.56 12.72 -4.85
N ILE A 77 1.43 11.84 -3.86
CA ILE A 77 1.33 10.40 -4.04
C ILE A 77 0.03 9.89 -3.44
N SER A 78 -0.55 8.86 -4.05
CA SER A 78 -1.69 8.16 -3.46
C SER A 78 -1.27 7.35 -2.24
N GLY A 79 -2.23 7.05 -1.39
CA GLY A 79 -1.96 6.33 -0.16
C GLY A 79 -3.23 5.79 0.47
N SER A 80 -3.21 5.71 1.79
CA SER A 80 -4.31 5.25 2.60
C SER A 80 -4.28 5.93 3.95
N ILE A 81 -5.42 5.97 4.61
CA ILE A 81 -5.56 6.46 5.97
C ILE A 81 -6.32 5.43 6.79
N ALA A 82 -5.91 5.25 8.04
CA ALA A 82 -6.61 4.41 8.99
C ALA A 82 -6.51 5.00 10.39
N ILE A 83 -7.58 4.88 11.17
CA ILE A 83 -7.58 5.31 12.57
C ILE A 83 -7.31 4.11 13.47
N TYR A 84 -6.42 4.32 14.43
CA TYR A 84 -6.09 3.37 15.47
C TYR A 84 -6.25 4.01 16.85
N ASP A 85 -6.53 3.20 17.88
CA ASP A 85 -6.30 3.65 19.25
C ASP A 85 -4.83 3.47 19.68
N ARG A 86 -4.51 3.99 20.87
CA ARG A 86 -3.18 3.85 21.49
C ARG A 86 -2.69 2.42 21.70
N GLY A 87 -3.61 1.45 21.77
CA GLY A 87 -3.31 0.02 21.85
C GLY A 87 -2.99 -0.61 20.49
N GLY A 88 -3.06 0.15 19.39
CA GLY A 88 -2.89 -0.35 18.02
C GLY A 88 -4.14 -1.00 17.47
N ASN A 89 -5.31 -0.78 18.09
CA ASN A 89 -6.57 -1.32 17.62
C ASN A 89 -7.09 -0.54 16.43
N PHE A 90 -7.39 -1.21 15.32
CA PHE A 90 -8.00 -0.61 14.14
C PHE A 90 -9.45 -0.18 14.36
N TYR A 91 -9.82 0.98 13.82
CA TYR A 91 -11.17 1.59 13.84
C TYR A 91 -11.74 1.87 12.45
N GLY A 92 -11.06 1.49 11.37
CA GLY A 92 -11.51 1.76 10.00
C GLY A 92 -10.49 2.60 9.21
N GLY A 93 -10.55 2.50 7.89
CA GLY A 93 -9.64 3.18 7.00
C GLY A 93 -9.94 2.88 5.53
N ASP A 94 -9.42 3.72 4.66
CA ASP A 94 -9.63 3.64 3.21
C ASP A 94 -8.45 4.28 2.45
N SER A 95 -8.49 4.15 1.13
CA SER A 95 -7.57 4.77 0.19
C SER A 95 -7.69 6.29 0.17
N LEU A 96 -6.57 6.94 -0.14
CA LEU A 96 -6.47 8.36 -0.41
C LEU A 96 -5.93 8.55 -1.82
N ASP A 97 -6.60 9.39 -2.61
CA ASP A 97 -6.08 9.83 -3.89
C ASP A 97 -4.73 10.56 -3.72
N PHE A 98 -4.62 11.36 -2.65
CA PHE A 98 -3.40 12.05 -2.26
C PHE A 98 -3.17 11.94 -0.74
N VAL A 99 -1.95 11.57 -0.31
CA VAL A 99 -1.63 11.42 1.12
C VAL A 99 -1.85 12.70 1.92
N ARG A 100 -1.68 13.87 1.30
CA ARG A 100 -1.95 15.17 1.96
C ARG A 100 -3.41 15.34 2.36
N ASP A 101 -4.34 14.66 1.70
CA ASP A 101 -5.77 14.83 1.97
C ASP A 101 -6.10 14.29 3.36
N GLY A 102 -5.28 13.37 3.88
CA GLY A 102 -5.36 12.89 5.27
C GLY A 102 -5.17 13.98 6.32
N TYR A 103 -4.56 15.13 5.99
CA TYR A 103 -4.51 16.28 6.90
C TYR A 103 -5.87 16.96 7.10
N GLY A 104 -6.87 16.63 6.28
CA GLY A 104 -8.24 17.12 6.41
C GLY A 104 -9.08 16.38 7.45
N VAL A 105 -8.51 15.47 8.25
CA VAL A 105 -9.25 14.77 9.30
C VAL A 105 -9.77 15.77 10.33
N GLU A 106 -11.08 15.77 10.52
CA GLU A 106 -11.77 16.53 11.55
C GLU A 106 -12.08 15.62 12.73
N TRP A 107 -11.48 15.93 13.88
CA TRP A 107 -11.73 15.22 15.14
C TRP A 107 -12.92 15.81 15.88
N THR A 108 -13.77 14.95 16.42
CA THR A 108 -14.89 15.32 17.29
C THR A 108 -14.75 14.64 18.65
N GLU A 109 -15.62 14.95 19.60
CA GLU A 109 -15.58 14.31 20.93
C GLU A 109 -15.86 12.80 20.88
N THR A 110 -16.63 12.35 19.88
CA THR A 110 -17.11 10.96 19.78
C THR A 110 -16.54 10.20 18.58
N GLY A 111 -15.73 10.86 17.74
CA GLY A 111 -15.43 10.32 16.42
C GLY A 111 -14.46 11.16 15.62
N ALA A 112 -14.37 10.85 14.33
CA ALA A 112 -13.64 11.62 13.34
C ALA A 112 -14.37 11.61 12.00
N SER A 113 -14.03 12.52 11.11
CA SER A 113 -14.52 12.47 9.73
C SER A 113 -13.49 13.01 8.76
N LEU A 114 -13.50 12.48 7.54
CA LEU A 114 -12.70 12.96 6.43
C LEU A 114 -13.55 12.96 5.15
N GLN A 115 -13.66 14.12 4.52
CA GLN A 115 -14.50 14.31 3.35
C GLN A 115 -14.09 13.34 2.23
N PHE A 116 -15.09 12.71 1.59
CA PHE A 116 -14.92 11.72 0.52
C PHE A 116 -14.19 10.43 0.90
N VAL A 117 -13.88 10.23 2.18
CA VAL A 117 -13.17 9.03 2.66
C VAL A 117 -14.00 8.29 3.69
N GLY A 118 -14.42 8.93 4.79
CA GLY A 118 -15.30 8.28 5.74
C GLY A 118 -15.52 9.00 7.05
N GLU A 119 -16.35 8.37 7.88
CA GLU A 119 -16.77 8.84 9.20
C GLU A 119 -16.54 7.72 10.22
N TRP A 120 -15.94 8.07 11.35
CA TRP A 120 -15.67 7.15 12.46
C TRP A 120 -16.53 7.53 13.66
N ASP A 121 -17.24 6.56 14.23
CA ASP A 121 -17.91 6.69 15.52
C ASP A 121 -17.21 5.76 16.52
N PHE A 122 -16.45 6.36 17.44
CA PHE A 122 -15.67 5.61 18.41
C PHE A 122 -16.51 5.06 19.56
N ALA A 123 -17.68 5.64 19.82
CA ALA A 123 -18.59 5.15 20.85
C ALA A 123 -19.40 3.95 20.35
N ALA A 124 -19.85 4.00 19.09
CA ALA A 124 -20.55 2.91 18.43
C ALA A 124 -19.61 1.85 17.86
N GLY A 125 -18.31 2.15 17.71
CA GLY A 125 -17.35 1.21 17.14
C GLY A 125 -17.53 1.00 15.62
N THR A 126 -18.05 2.00 14.92
CA THR A 126 -18.41 1.90 13.50
C THR A 126 -17.57 2.81 12.62
N TYR A 127 -17.35 2.37 11.38
CA TYR A 127 -16.77 3.16 10.31
C TYR A 127 -17.76 3.23 9.14
N ALA A 128 -18.01 4.42 8.62
CA ALA A 128 -18.87 4.62 7.46
C ALA A 128 -18.08 5.17 6.27
N TYR A 129 -18.35 4.63 5.09
CA TYR A 129 -17.74 5.04 3.82
C TYR A 129 -18.80 5.07 2.72
N TRP A 130 -18.42 5.54 1.54
CA TRP A 130 -19.31 5.58 0.37
C TRP A 130 -18.89 4.52 -0.63
N SER A 131 -19.84 3.69 -1.05
CA SER A 131 -19.64 2.74 -2.14
C SER A 131 -19.51 3.44 -3.49
N ASP A 132 -19.09 2.70 -4.52
CA ASP A 132 -19.00 3.19 -5.90
C ASP A 132 -20.34 3.72 -6.43
N ASP A 133 -21.46 3.18 -5.95
CA ASP A 133 -22.82 3.61 -6.29
C ASP A 133 -23.27 4.87 -5.52
N GLY A 134 -22.41 5.41 -4.66
CA GLY A 134 -22.68 6.58 -3.81
C GLY A 134 -23.51 6.26 -2.56
N GLU A 135 -23.81 4.98 -2.30
CA GLU A 135 -24.51 4.57 -1.08
C GLU A 135 -23.57 4.60 0.12
N ARG A 136 -24.04 5.17 1.23
CA ARG A 136 -23.31 5.15 2.51
C ARG A 136 -23.39 3.75 3.13
N VAL A 137 -22.25 3.12 3.28
CA VAL A 137 -22.09 1.82 3.95
C VAL A 137 -21.58 2.07 5.36
N VAL A 138 -22.15 1.38 6.35
CA VAL A 138 -21.71 1.44 7.75
C VAL A 138 -21.22 0.05 8.14
N GLU A 139 -19.98 -0.04 8.58
CA GLU A 139 -19.34 -1.26 9.02
C GLU A 139 -19.13 -1.24 10.53
N GLN A 140 -19.49 -2.34 11.19
CA GLN A 140 -19.16 -2.57 12.59
C GLN A 140 -17.69 -3.03 12.67
N VAL A 141 -16.81 -2.16 13.15
CA VAL A 141 -15.37 -2.46 13.26
C VAL A 141 -15.02 -2.99 14.65
N ARG A 142 -15.84 -2.64 15.66
CA ARG A 142 -15.65 -3.00 17.08
C ARG A 142 -16.97 -3.33 17.75
N GLU A 143 -16.97 -4.26 18.70
CA GLU A 143 -18.13 -4.59 19.55
C GLU A 143 -18.16 -3.75 20.84
#